data_AF-A0A553KIA4-F1
#
_entry.id   AF-A0A553KIA4-F1
#
_cell.length_a   1.000
_cell.length_b   1.000
_cell.length_c   1.000
_cell.angle_alpha   90.00
_cell.angle_beta   90.00
_cell.angle_gamma   90.00
#
_symmetry.space_group_name_H-M   'P 1'
#
loop_
_entity.id
_entity.type
_entity.pdbx_description
1 polymer ?
#
loop_
_entity_poly.entity_id
_entity_poly.type
_entity_poly.pdbx_seq_one_letter_code
_entity_poly.pdbx_strand_id
1 'polypeptide(L)'
;MQEENEREETIRQQLQVETLFEKQQPKLSPNEVIEVAKSLKENWSFLEPDHKKMIMQTLFSEITIDVTGEAVGGPGRRAPAEIISLKTN
;
A
#
# COMPACT_ATOMS: atom_id res chain seq x y z
N MET A 1 29.72 -32.99 7.79
CA MET A 1 30.56 -31.77 7.79
C MET A 1 30.73 -31.18 6.39
N GLN A 2 31.22 -31.90 5.37
CA GLN A 2 31.33 -31.35 4.00
C GLN A 2 29.98 -31.17 3.30
N GLU A 3 29.08 -32.15 3.39
CA GLU A 3 27.76 -32.07 2.74
C GLU A 3 26.84 -30.97 3.31
N GLU A 4 27.00 -30.61 4.59
CA GLU A 4 26.25 -29.50 5.21
C GLU A 4 26.76 -28.15 4.73
N ASN A 5 28.09 -27.99 4.58
CA ASN A 5 28.67 -26.77 4.05
C ASN A 5 28.24 -26.50 2.61
N GLU A 6 28.18 -27.53 1.77
CA GLU A 6 27.73 -27.39 0.38
C GLU A 6 26.25 -26.96 0.29
N ARG A 7 25.40 -27.50 1.18
CA ARG A 7 24.00 -27.08 1.29
C ARG A 7 23.88 -25.64 1.77
N GLU A 8 24.65 -25.24 2.77
CA GLU A 8 24.65 -23.85 3.26
C GLU A 8 25.16 -22.86 2.21
N GLU A 9 26.20 -23.21 1.44
CA GLU A 9 26.68 -22.38 0.33
C GLU A 9 25.63 -22.26 -0.78
N THR A 10 24.94 -23.34 -1.12
CA THR A 10 23.87 -23.32 -2.12
C THR A 10 22.72 -22.42 -1.67
N ILE A 11 22.33 -22.51 -0.39
CA ILE A 11 21.27 -21.66 0.19
C ILE A 11 21.71 -20.18 0.21
N ARG A 12 22.98 -19.90 0.58
CA ARG A 12 23.53 -18.53 0.54
C ARG A 12 23.55 -17.95 -0.87
N GLN A 13 23.89 -18.76 -1.88
CA GLN A 13 23.86 -18.35 -3.28
C GLN A 13 22.42 -18.09 -3.75
N GLN A 14 21.45 -18.93 -3.38
CA GLN A 14 20.04 -18.70 -3.70
C GLN A 14 19.48 -17.42 -3.04
N LEU A 15 19.82 -17.17 -1.78
CA LEU A 15 19.45 -15.95 -1.05
C LEU A 15 20.08 -14.70 -1.68
N GLN A 16 21.35 -14.77 -2.11
CA GLN A 16 22.00 -13.66 -2.81
C GLN A 16 21.39 -13.39 -4.19
N VAL A 17 21.00 -14.43 -4.93
CA VAL A 17 20.30 -14.27 -6.21
C VAL A 17 18.92 -13.62 -6.02
N GLU A 18 18.20 -13.97 -4.96
CA GLU A 18 16.93 -13.30 -4.62
C GLU A 18 17.11 -11.82 -4.27
N THR A 19 18.22 -11.44 -3.61
CA THR A 19 18.50 -10.01 -3.33
C THR A 19 18.86 -9.20 -4.58
N LEU A 20 19.40 -9.82 -5.63
CA LEU A 20 19.64 -9.13 -6.92
C LEU A 20 18.34 -8.95 -7.73
N PHE A 21 17.30 -9.71 -7.41
CA PHE A 21 15.91 -9.45 -7.79
C PHE A 21 15.22 -8.52 -6.79
N GLU A 22 15.95 -7.61 -6.13
CA GLU A 22 15.40 -6.30 -5.79
C GLU A 22 14.87 -5.69 -7.08
N LYS A 23 13.59 -5.98 -7.33
CA LYS A 23 12.85 -5.65 -8.53
C LYS A 23 13.13 -4.20 -8.85
N GLN A 24 13.91 -3.96 -9.89
CA GLN A 24 13.74 -2.76 -10.70
C GLN A 24 12.34 -2.86 -11.27
N GLN A 25 11.32 -2.59 -10.45
CA GLN A 25 10.00 -2.33 -10.96
C GLN A 25 10.18 -1.11 -11.85
N PRO A 26 9.88 -1.22 -13.16
CA PRO A 26 9.99 -0.08 -14.04
C PRO A 26 9.14 1.03 -13.42
N LYS A 27 9.76 2.18 -13.16
CA LYS A 27 9.02 3.35 -12.69
C LYS A 27 7.97 3.65 -13.76
N LEU A 28 6.71 3.60 -13.36
CA LEU A 28 5.60 3.93 -14.24
C LEU A 28 5.82 5.32 -14.82
N SER A 29 5.56 5.47 -16.12
CA SER A 29 5.50 6.77 -16.75
C SER A 29 4.35 7.60 -16.17
N PRO A 30 4.42 8.94 -16.21
CA PRO A 30 3.35 9.80 -15.71
C PRO A 30 1.97 9.47 -16.32
N ASN A 31 1.93 9.06 -17.59
CA ASN A 31 0.68 8.69 -18.26
C ASN A 31 0.10 7.39 -17.70
N GLU A 32 0.93 6.38 -17.45
CA GLU A 32 0.48 5.11 -16.84
C GLU A 32 -0.04 5.35 -15.41
N VAL A 33 0.60 6.24 -14.65
CA VAL A 33 0.10 6.63 -13.32
C VAL A 33 -1.28 7.28 -13.40
N ILE A 34 -1.50 8.15 -14.40
CA ILE A 34 -2.80 8.79 -14.63
C ILE A 34 -3.86 7.75 -15.03
N GLU A 35 -3.52 6.79 -15.88
CA GLU A 35 -4.43 5.71 -16.30
C GLU A 35 -4.82 4.82 -15.11
N VAL A 36 -3.85 4.43 -14.28
CA VAL A 36 -4.11 3.68 -13.04
C VAL A 36 -5.03 4.48 -12.11
N ALA A 37 -4.75 5.77 -11.92
CA ALA A 37 -5.58 6.62 -11.06
C ALA A 37 -7.03 6.75 -11.58
N LYS A 38 -7.23 6.86 -12.90
CA LYS A 38 -8.56 6.87 -13.53
C LYS A 38 -9.29 5.56 -13.33
N SER A 39 -8.62 4.44 -13.62
CA SER A 39 -9.18 3.10 -13.43
C SER A 39 -9.56 2.86 -11.96
N LEU A 40 -8.71 3.28 -11.04
CA LEU A 40 -8.95 3.14 -9.60
C LEU A 40 -10.12 4.00 -9.12
N LYS A 41 -10.27 5.21 -9.66
CA LYS A 41 -11.43 6.07 -9.40
C LYS A 41 -12.73 5.45 -9.90
N GLU A 42 -12.74 4.95 -11.14
CA GLU A 42 -13.92 4.31 -11.76
C GLU A 42 -14.33 3.04 -11.01
N ASN A 43 -13.36 2.27 -10.55
CA ASN A 43 -13.61 0.99 -9.89
C ASN A 43 -13.67 1.09 -8.35
N TRP A 44 -13.54 2.29 -7.77
CA TRP A 44 -13.41 2.48 -6.32
C TRP A 44 -14.56 1.84 -5.55
N SER A 45 -15.80 1.95 -6.02
CA SER A 45 -16.98 1.37 -5.37
C SER A 45 -16.90 -0.15 -5.23
N PHE A 46 -16.25 -0.84 -6.17
CA PHE A 46 -16.16 -2.30 -6.24
C PHE A 46 -14.98 -2.88 -5.45
N LEU A 47 -14.08 -2.03 -4.94
CA LEU A 47 -12.95 -2.48 -4.14
C LEU A 47 -13.38 -2.80 -2.71
N GLU A 48 -12.85 -3.90 -2.17
CA GLU A 48 -12.99 -4.25 -0.76
C GLU A 48 -12.39 -3.19 0.16
N PRO A 49 -12.92 -3.02 1.40
CA PRO A 49 -12.41 -2.05 2.36
C PRO A 49 -10.91 -2.17 2.63
N ASP A 50 -10.37 -3.39 2.69
CA ASP A 50 -8.96 -3.62 2.96
C ASP A 50 -8.07 -3.15 1.80
N HIS A 51 -8.50 -3.37 0.56
CA HIS A 51 -7.79 -2.87 -0.62
C HIS A 51 -7.80 -1.33 -0.66
N LYS A 52 -8.95 -0.72 -0.38
CA LYS A 52 -9.07 0.75 -0.27
C LYS A 52 -8.12 1.30 0.79
N LYS A 53 -8.06 0.65 1.95
CA LYS A 53 -7.15 1.03 3.04
C LYS A 53 -5.70 0.95 2.62
N MET A 54 -5.30 -0.16 1.98
CA MET A 54 -3.93 -0.34 1.48
C MET A 54 -3.57 0.74 0.45
N ILE A 55 -4.44 1.01 -0.52
CA ILE A 55 -4.23 2.05 -1.53
C ILE A 55 -4.03 3.42 -0.88
N MET A 56 -4.86 3.79 0.08
CA MET A 56 -4.75 5.07 0.78
C MET A 56 -3.42 5.19 1.54
N GLN A 57 -2.96 4.12 2.19
CA GLN A 57 -1.68 4.09 2.90
C GLN A 57 -0.47 4.16 1.96
N THR A 58 -0.59 3.60 0.76
CA THR A 58 0.48 3.66 -0.25
C THR A 58 0.57 5.03 -0.91
N LEU A 59 -0.56 5.68 -1.17
CA LEU A 59 -0.59 6.97 -1.88
C LEU A 59 -0.31 8.16 -0.97
N PHE A 60 -0.79 8.13 0.27
CA PHE A 60 -0.74 9.25 1.19
C PHE A 60 0.18 8.94 2.37
N SER A 61 1.13 9.83 2.62
CA SER A 61 1.97 9.79 3.81
C SER A 61 1.24 10.34 5.03
N GLU A 62 0.33 11.30 4.84
CA GLU A 62 -0.44 11.95 5.90
C GLU A 62 -1.82 12.37 5.39
N ILE A 63 -2.86 12.14 6.17
CA ILE A 63 -4.21 12.64 5.93
C ILE A 63 -4.74 13.22 7.24
N THR A 64 -5.04 14.50 7.24
CA THR A 64 -5.63 15.21 8.39
C THR A 64 -7.13 15.25 8.20
N ILE A 65 -7.87 14.74 9.18
CA ILE A 65 -9.32 14.60 9.15
C ILE A 65 -9.89 15.40 10.31
N ASP A 66 -10.82 16.32 10.01
CA ASP A 66 -11.68 16.91 11.02
C ASP A 66 -12.87 15.98 11.26
N VAL A 67 -13.23 15.76 12.52
CA VAL A 67 -14.41 14.97 12.87
C VAL A 67 -15.37 15.90 13.58
N THR A 68 -16.48 16.19 12.92
CA THR A 68 -17.48 17.12 13.45
C THR A 68 -18.49 16.37 14.31
N GLY A 69 -18.43 16.59 15.63
CA GLY A 69 -19.34 16.02 16.61
C GLY A 69 -18.88 14.70 17.25
N GLU A 70 -19.62 14.26 18.26
CA GLU A 70 -19.34 13.00 18.95
C GLU A 70 -20.06 11.82 18.28
N ALA A 71 -19.44 10.64 18.31
CA ALA A 71 -20.12 9.39 17.98
C ALA A 71 -21.08 8.99 19.12
N VAL A 72 -22.16 9.75 19.28
CA VAL A 72 -23.12 9.54 20.38
C VAL A 72 -23.97 8.30 20.08
N GLY A 73 -23.97 7.30 20.99
CA GLY A 73 -24.92 6.18 20.96
C GLY A 73 -24.35 4.76 20.77
N GLY A 74 -23.09 4.51 21.12
CA GLY A 74 -22.55 3.13 21.23
C GLY A 74 -21.83 2.60 19.99
N PRO A 75 -21.39 1.32 20.01
CA PRO A 75 -20.51 0.75 18.99
C PRO A 75 -21.13 0.80 17.60
N GLY A 76 -20.38 1.30 16.61
CA GLY A 76 -20.78 1.32 15.19
C GLY A 76 -21.37 2.65 14.69
N ARG A 77 -21.55 3.66 15.55
CA ARG A 77 -21.92 5.02 15.13
C ARG A 77 -20.76 5.73 14.43
N ARG A 78 -21.05 6.39 13.32
CA ARG A 78 -20.07 7.19 12.56
C ARG A 78 -20.35 8.66 12.79
N ALA A 79 -19.33 9.41 13.18
CA ALA A 79 -19.37 10.87 13.15
C ALA A 79 -19.02 11.36 11.73
N PRO A 80 -19.64 12.45 11.25
CA PRO A 80 -19.24 13.06 10.00
C PRO A 80 -17.79 13.51 10.10
N ALA A 81 -17.04 13.23 9.04
CA ALA A 81 -15.61 13.48 8.97
C ALA A 81 -15.28 14.14 7.62
N GLU A 82 -14.42 15.14 7.66
CA GLU A 82 -13.99 15.91 6.49
C GLU A 82 -12.46 15.88 6.41
N ILE A 83 -11.91 15.71 5.20
CA ILE A 83 -10.46 15.75 5.00
C ILE A 83 -10.04 17.22 4.87
N ILE A 84 -9.24 17.71 5.82
CA ILE A 84 -8.74 19.10 5.82
C ILE A 84 -7.47 19.23 4.97
N SER A 85 -6.60 18.22 5.05
CA SER A 85 -5.34 18.21 4.30
C SER A 85 -4.83 16.80 4.04
N LEU A 86 -4.01 16.66 3.01
CA LEU A 86 -3.34 15.43 2.66
C LEU A 86 -1.92 15.70 2.15
N LYS A 87 -1.02 14.75 2.38
CA LYS A 87 0.33 14.70 1.81
C LYS A 87 0.52 13.35 1.13
N THR A 88 1.08 13.35 -0.07
CA THR A 88 1.41 12.14 -0.83
C THR A 88 2.83 11.68 -0.51
N ASN A 89 3.10 10.40 -0.68
CA ASN A 89 4.47 9.87 -0.69
C ASN A 89 5.27 10.37 -1.92
#